data_AF-A0AAV9EXT4-F1
#
_entry.id   AF-A0AAV9EXT4-F1
#
_cell.length_a   1.000
_cell.length_b   1.000
_cell.length_c   1.000
_cell.angle_alpha   90.00
_cell.angle_beta   90.00
_cell.angle_gamma   90.00
#
_symmetry.space_group_name_H-M   'P 1'
#
loop_
_entity.id
_entity.type
_entity.pdbx_description
1 polymer ?
#
loop_
_entity_poly.entity_id
_entity_poly.type
_entity_poly.pdbx_seq_one_letter_code
_entity_poly.pdbx_strand_id
1 'polypeptide(L)'
;MFMAFGNVLGFAAGSYSSWYTIFPFTVTSSCSINCANLKSAFILDVSLLIITSCVSISSAQELPLSTGNGIMHSAEETQQQLNNDQEAFFFELFGSFRYLSMPVWIILIVTTFTWIGWFPFLLFDTDWMGREIYRGKPNVGKNYHTGVRMGALGLMLNSIVLGLTSVGIEKLCRKWGTGFLWGISNIFMSLCFIAMLVISFVSKNLQFPRDGLPPDGIVVSALIVFAVLGAPLAVTYSVPYAMVSTRAESLGLGQGLAMGVLNLAIVIPQVVLALHYSASLFKLLYLWEVDHGISYLEEEIHQLSLLQQSLPLSVG
;
A
#
# COMPACT_ATOMS: atom_id res chain seq x y z
N MET A 1 12.46 4.97 12.83
CA MET A 1 13.54 5.65 12.08
C MET A 1 13.94 4.89 10.81
N PHE A 2 14.41 3.64 10.86
CA PHE A 2 14.84 2.90 9.65
C PHE A 2 13.76 2.79 8.56
N MET A 3 12.52 2.51 8.94
CA MET A 3 11.38 2.50 8.02
C MET A 3 11.19 3.84 7.28
N ALA A 4 11.37 4.97 7.98
CA ALA A 4 11.25 6.29 7.37
C ALA A 4 12.32 6.51 6.30
N PHE A 5 13.55 6.08 6.57
CA PHE A 5 14.66 6.19 5.62
C PHE A 5 14.41 5.36 4.35
N GLY A 6 13.96 4.11 4.51
CA GLY A 6 13.58 3.25 3.38
C GLY A 6 12.46 3.88 2.54
N ASN A 7 11.42 4.41 3.19
CA ASN A 7 10.31 5.08 2.51
C ASN A 7 10.79 6.31 1.73
N VAL A 8 11.66 7.15 2.32
CA VAL A 8 12.23 8.31 1.61
C VAL A 8 12.97 7.87 0.35
N LEU A 9 13.82 6.84 0.43
CA LEU A 9 14.56 6.35 -0.73
C LEU A 9 13.63 5.80 -1.82
N GLY A 10 12.64 5.00 -1.43
CA GLY A 10 11.67 4.43 -2.37
C GLY A 10 10.84 5.49 -3.09
N PHE A 11 10.28 6.45 -2.33
CA PHE A 11 9.49 7.53 -2.91
C PHE A 11 10.33 8.53 -3.72
N ALA A 12 11.57 8.79 -3.29
CA ALA A 12 12.52 9.57 -4.07
C ALA A 12 12.78 8.92 -5.43
N ALA A 13 13.01 7.60 -5.45
CA ALA A 13 13.16 6.84 -6.70
C ALA A 13 11.92 6.93 -7.59
N GLY A 14 10.70 6.86 -7.03
CA GLY A 14 9.46 7.04 -7.79
C GLY A 14 9.25 8.46 -8.34
N SER A 15 9.74 9.50 -7.65
CA SER A 15 9.57 10.89 -8.07
C SER A 15 10.52 11.32 -9.22
N TYR A 16 11.70 10.69 -9.30
CA TYR A 16 12.77 11.09 -10.22
C TYR A 16 12.55 10.55 -11.65
N SER A 17 12.63 11.42 -12.67
CA SER A 17 12.38 11.06 -14.09
C SER A 17 13.58 10.61 -14.89
N SER A 18 14.78 10.76 -14.36
CA SER A 18 15.99 10.63 -15.17
C SER A 18 16.79 9.40 -14.76
N TRP A 19 16.12 8.34 -14.28
CA TRP A 19 16.80 7.07 -14.00
C TRP A 19 17.36 6.43 -15.26
N TYR A 20 16.65 6.58 -16.39
CA TYR A 20 17.09 6.09 -17.69
C TYR A 20 18.45 6.67 -18.15
N THR A 21 18.90 7.83 -17.62
CA THR A 21 20.23 8.36 -17.96
C THR A 21 21.36 7.66 -17.19
N ILE A 22 21.07 7.11 -16.01
CA ILE A 22 22.02 6.36 -15.20
C ILE A 22 22.11 4.91 -15.70
N PHE A 23 20.97 4.35 -16.13
CA PHE A 23 20.88 3.01 -16.70
C PHE A 23 20.40 3.07 -18.16
N PRO A 24 21.24 3.54 -19.12
CA PRO A 24 20.84 3.77 -20.51
C PRO A 24 20.42 2.50 -21.25
N PHE A 25 20.85 1.32 -20.79
CA PHE A 25 20.45 0.02 -21.34
C PHE A 25 18.96 -0.31 -21.12
N THR A 26 18.25 0.48 -20.31
CA THR A 26 16.83 0.27 -20.02
C THR A 26 15.89 0.83 -21.09
N VAL A 27 16.36 1.72 -21.96
CA VAL A 27 15.58 2.30 -23.06
C VAL A 27 15.61 1.37 -24.28
N THR A 28 14.44 0.91 -24.73
CA THR A 28 14.28 0.10 -25.94
C THR A 28 13.19 0.71 -26.83
N SER A 29 13.10 0.28 -28.10
CA SER A 29 12.07 0.81 -29.03
C SER A 29 10.63 0.57 -28.54
N SER A 30 10.42 -0.45 -27.70
CA SER A 30 9.11 -0.80 -27.14
C SER A 30 8.84 -0.20 -25.75
N CYS A 31 9.83 0.41 -25.09
CA CYS A 31 9.74 0.89 -23.71
C CYS A 31 9.99 2.39 -23.66
N SER A 32 8.92 3.15 -23.42
CA SER A 32 8.98 4.62 -23.27
C SER A 32 9.81 5.04 -22.04
N ILE A 33 10.16 6.32 -21.95
CA ILE A 33 10.97 6.88 -20.85
C ILE A 33 10.41 6.50 -19.46
N ASN A 34 9.10 6.51 -19.28
CA ASN A 34 8.47 6.13 -18.01
C ASN A 34 8.64 4.64 -17.69
N CYS A 35 8.51 3.78 -18.70
CA CYS A 35 8.78 2.35 -18.59
C CYS A 35 10.26 2.09 -18.25
N ALA A 36 11.19 2.81 -18.89
CA ALA A 36 12.63 2.68 -18.65
C ALA A 36 13.01 3.12 -17.22
N ASN A 37 12.39 4.19 -16.71
CA ASN A 37 12.55 4.60 -15.31
C ASN A 37 12.06 3.56 -14.32
N LEU A 38 10.89 2.96 -14.56
CA LEU A 38 10.35 1.91 -13.70
C LEU A 38 11.26 0.68 -13.69
N LYS A 39 11.74 0.26 -14.86
CA LYS A 39 12.71 -0.84 -15.00
C LYS A 39 14.01 -0.54 -14.27
N SER A 40 14.50 0.70 -14.35
CA SER A 40 15.71 1.15 -13.65
C SER A 40 15.54 1.12 -12.13
N ALA A 41 14.41 1.61 -11.62
CA ALA A 41 14.08 1.57 -10.20
C ALA A 41 13.98 0.12 -9.67
N PHE A 42 13.39 -0.79 -10.45
CA PHE A 42 13.33 -2.21 -10.12
C PHE A 42 14.72 -2.85 -10.03
N ILE A 43 15.63 -2.53 -10.96
CA ILE A 43 17.02 -3.04 -10.92
C ILE A 43 17.76 -2.52 -9.69
N LEU A 44 17.54 -1.24 -9.34
CA LEU A 44 18.10 -0.64 -8.12
C LEU A 44 17.57 -1.36 -6.87
N ASP A 45 16.26 -1.63 -6.79
CA ASP A 45 15.64 -2.37 -5.69
C ASP A 45 16.24 -3.77 -5.53
N VAL A 46 16.30 -4.55 -6.62
CA VAL A 46 16.93 -5.89 -6.62
C VAL A 46 18.39 -5.83 -6.15
N SER A 47 19.14 -4.83 -6.61
CA SER A 47 20.55 -4.66 -6.20
C SER A 47 20.66 -4.37 -4.70
N LEU A 48 19.83 -3.47 -4.17
CA LEU A 48 19.79 -3.15 -2.74
C LEU A 48 19.38 -4.38 -1.91
N LEU A 49 18.35 -5.12 -2.35
CA LEU A 49 17.88 -6.33 -1.68
C LEU A 49 18.98 -7.39 -1.57
N ILE A 50 19.73 -7.64 -2.65
CA ILE A 50 20.88 -8.56 -2.63
C ILE A 50 21.92 -8.09 -1.61
N ILE A 51 22.31 -6.82 -1.67
CA ILE A 51 23.31 -6.26 -0.75
C ILE A 51 22.86 -6.40 0.70
N THR A 52 21.63 -5.98 1.01
CA THR A 52 21.08 -6.08 2.38
C THR A 52 20.95 -7.52 2.84
N SER A 53 20.64 -8.45 1.94
CA SER A 53 20.57 -9.88 2.26
C SER A 53 21.96 -10.43 2.58
N CYS A 54 22.97 -10.13 1.75
CA CYS A 54 24.36 -10.53 2.02
C CYS A 54 24.86 -9.95 3.34
N VAL A 55 24.59 -8.68 3.64
CA VAL A 55 24.96 -8.06 4.92
C VAL A 55 24.24 -8.74 6.09
N SER A 56 22.93 -9.02 5.95
CA SER A 56 22.14 -9.68 6.99
C SER A 56 22.68 -11.09 7.29
N ILE A 57 22.92 -11.89 6.25
CA ILE A 57 23.49 -13.24 6.37
C ILE A 57 24.89 -13.18 6.98
N SER A 58 25.73 -12.22 6.55
CA SER A 58 27.11 -12.10 7.08
C SER A 58 27.16 -11.61 8.52
N SER A 59 26.13 -10.86 8.96
CA SER A 59 26.03 -10.32 10.33
C SER A 59 25.30 -11.25 11.28
N ALA A 60 24.55 -12.23 10.75
CA ALA A 60 23.88 -13.24 11.54
C ALA A 60 24.94 -14.13 12.20
N GLN A 61 25.10 -13.96 13.51
CA GLN A 61 25.90 -14.88 14.32
C GLN A 61 25.07 -16.14 14.54
N GLU A 62 25.27 -17.13 13.67
CA GLU A 62 24.63 -18.43 13.85
C GLU A 62 25.33 -19.18 15.00
N LEU A 63 24.57 -19.72 15.94
CA LEU A 63 25.10 -20.75 16.83
C LEU A 63 25.48 -21.95 15.95
N PRO A 64 26.69 -22.51 16.07
CA PRO A 64 27.03 -23.72 15.35
C PRO A 64 26.01 -24.80 15.71
N LEU A 65 25.39 -25.40 14.68
CA LEU A 65 24.60 -26.61 14.82
C LEU A 65 25.45 -27.62 15.60
N SER A 66 25.11 -27.83 16.86
CA SER A 66 25.78 -28.83 17.68
C SER A 66 25.45 -30.17 17.05
N THR A 67 26.37 -30.68 16.21
CA THR A 67 26.32 -32.04 15.68
C THR A 67 26.52 -32.98 16.87
N GLY A 68 25.46 -33.22 17.63
CA GLY A 68 25.33 -34.38 18.48
C GLY A 68 25.24 -35.58 17.54
N ASN A 69 26.29 -36.40 17.54
CA ASN A 69 26.39 -37.64 16.80
C ASN A 69 25.06 -38.43 16.76
N GLY A 70 24.50 -38.63 15.57
CA GLY A 70 23.48 -39.64 15.37
C GLY A 70 22.47 -39.31 14.28
N ILE A 71 22.66 -39.96 13.12
CA ILE A 71 21.66 -40.25 12.10
C ILE A 71 21.37 -39.11 11.11
N MET A 72 21.70 -39.42 9.86
CA MET A 72 21.32 -38.74 8.63
C MET A 72 19.79 -38.62 8.56
N HIS A 73 19.22 -37.54 9.08
CA HIS A 73 17.79 -37.25 9.01
C HIS A 73 17.47 -36.52 7.69
N SER A 74 16.53 -37.09 6.94
CA SER A 74 16.10 -36.63 5.62
C SER A 74 15.50 -35.23 5.67
N ALA A 75 15.57 -34.51 4.55
CA ALA A 75 14.95 -33.20 4.38
C ALA A 75 13.42 -33.20 4.67
N GLU A 76 12.78 -34.35 4.57
CA GLU A 76 11.34 -34.53 4.87
C GLU A 76 11.04 -34.38 6.37
N GLU A 77 11.89 -34.87 7.27
CA GLU A 77 11.67 -34.77 8.71
C GLU A 77 11.94 -33.36 9.25
N THR A 78 12.91 -32.66 8.68
CA THR A 78 13.14 -31.23 9.01
C THR A 78 11.95 -30.38 8.55
N GLN A 79 11.37 -30.69 7.40
CA GLN A 79 10.20 -29.97 6.85
C GLN A 79 8.91 -30.29 7.61
N GLN A 80 8.77 -31.53 8.08
CA GLN A 80 7.64 -31.95 8.91
C GLN A 80 7.72 -31.38 10.33
N GLN A 81 8.92 -31.25 10.89
CA GLN A 81 9.14 -30.58 12.17
C GLN A 81 8.90 -29.07 12.06
N LEU A 82 9.37 -28.41 10.98
CA LEU A 82 9.07 -27.01 10.71
C LEU A 82 7.55 -26.75 10.58
N ASN A 83 6.84 -27.62 9.85
CA ASN A 83 5.39 -27.51 9.69
C ASN A 83 4.64 -27.73 11.01
N ASN A 84 5.04 -28.72 11.82
CA ASN A 84 4.46 -28.94 13.14
C ASN A 84 4.72 -27.76 14.09
N ASP A 85 5.93 -27.21 14.10
CA ASP A 85 6.29 -26.05 14.92
C ASP A 85 5.53 -24.79 14.48
N GLN A 86 5.32 -24.63 13.16
CA GLN A 86 4.52 -23.54 12.59
C GLN A 86 3.03 -23.70 12.91
N GLU A 87 2.45 -24.90 12.77
CA GLU A 87 1.06 -25.17 13.14
C GLU A 87 0.82 -25.00 14.64
N ALA A 88 1.74 -25.47 15.48
CA ALA A 88 1.70 -25.28 16.92
C ALA A 88 1.73 -23.79 17.29
N PHE A 89 2.60 -23.01 16.65
CA PHE A 89 2.65 -21.55 16.83
C PHE A 89 1.35 -20.86 16.43
N PHE A 90 0.75 -21.22 15.29
CA PHE A 90 -0.54 -20.66 14.88
C PHE A 90 -1.67 -21.05 15.86
N PHE A 91 -1.70 -22.29 16.32
CA PHE A 91 -2.70 -22.72 17.31
C PHE A 91 -2.52 -22.00 18.65
N GLU A 92 -1.29 -21.78 19.10
CA GLU A 92 -0.98 -21.03 20.32
C GLU A 92 -1.35 -19.54 20.16
N LEU A 93 -1.11 -18.96 18.99
CA LEU A 93 -1.54 -17.60 18.62
C LEU A 93 -3.06 -17.47 18.63
N PHE A 94 -3.78 -18.42 18.03
CA PHE A 94 -5.23 -18.43 18.02
C PHE A 94 -5.84 -18.69 19.41
N GLY A 95 -5.23 -19.60 20.18
CA GLY A 95 -5.59 -19.87 21.58
C GLY A 95 -5.39 -18.65 22.47
N SER A 96 -4.37 -17.85 22.20
CA SER A 96 -4.02 -16.65 22.96
C SER A 96 -5.07 -15.54 22.86
N PHE A 97 -5.86 -15.46 21.78
CA PHE A 97 -6.98 -14.51 21.68
C PHE A 97 -7.98 -14.64 22.82
N ARG A 98 -8.14 -15.86 23.36
CA ARG A 98 -9.07 -16.14 24.46
C ARG A 98 -8.61 -15.57 25.81
N TYR A 99 -7.31 -15.31 25.95
CA TYR A 99 -6.69 -14.80 27.17
C TYR A 99 -6.37 -13.29 27.09
N LEU A 100 -6.69 -12.63 25.99
CA LEU A 100 -6.42 -11.20 25.83
C LEU A 100 -7.32 -10.37 26.76
N SER A 101 -6.68 -9.50 27.53
CA SER A 101 -7.39 -8.53 28.38
C SER A 101 -8.20 -7.52 27.53
N MET A 102 -9.28 -6.98 28.11
CA MET A 102 -10.12 -5.97 27.46
C MET A 102 -9.34 -4.78 26.86
N PRO A 103 -8.30 -4.23 27.52
CA PRO A 103 -7.50 -3.16 26.94
C PRO A 103 -6.77 -3.55 25.65
N VAL A 104 -6.31 -4.81 25.53
CA VAL A 104 -5.65 -5.30 24.31
C VAL A 104 -6.67 -5.45 23.18
N TRP A 105 -7.86 -5.97 23.47
CA TRP A 105 -8.96 -6.02 22.51
C TRP A 105 -9.32 -4.64 21.95
N ILE A 106 -9.38 -3.61 22.80
CA ILE A 106 -9.62 -2.23 22.34
C ILE A 106 -8.51 -1.76 21.39
N ILE A 107 -7.23 -2.04 21.71
CA ILE A 107 -6.11 -1.67 20.83
C ILE A 107 -6.23 -2.39 19.48
N LEU A 108 -6.56 -3.68 19.46
CA LEU A 108 -6.73 -4.45 18.23
C LEU A 108 -7.87 -3.89 17.38
N ILE A 109 -9.03 -3.64 17.97
CA ILE A 109 -10.21 -3.11 17.25
C ILE A 109 -9.91 -1.72 16.67
N VAL A 110 -9.35 -0.81 17.46
CA VAL A 110 -9.04 0.54 16.98
C VAL A 110 -7.94 0.49 15.92
N THR A 111 -6.96 -0.40 16.05
CA THR A 111 -5.93 -0.62 15.03
C THR A 111 -6.55 -1.11 13.73
N THR A 112 -7.43 -2.11 13.77
CA THR A 112 -8.18 -2.60 12.61
C THR A 112 -8.88 -1.46 11.87
N PHE A 113 -9.68 -0.65 12.57
CA PHE A 113 -10.38 0.48 11.95
C PHE A 113 -9.44 1.55 11.39
N THR A 114 -8.35 1.83 12.10
CA THR A 114 -7.32 2.78 11.65
C THR A 114 -6.71 2.32 10.33
N TRP A 115 -6.38 1.02 10.21
CA TRP A 115 -5.80 0.45 9.00
C TRP A 115 -6.79 0.30 7.84
N ILE A 116 -8.08 0.09 8.12
CA ILE A 116 -9.13 0.21 7.10
C ILE A 116 -9.11 1.59 6.45
N GLY A 117 -8.88 2.66 7.24
CA GLY A 117 -8.73 4.02 6.72
C GLY A 117 -7.44 4.25 5.95
N TRP A 118 -6.30 3.76 6.46
CA TRP A 118 -5.00 3.94 5.79
C TRP A 118 -4.88 3.16 4.49
N PHE A 119 -5.52 2.00 4.39
CA PHE A 119 -5.29 1.09 3.28
C PHE A 119 -5.62 1.70 1.90
N PRO A 120 -6.78 2.32 1.66
CA PRO A 120 -7.06 3.00 0.39
C PRO A 120 -6.10 4.14 0.10
N PHE A 121 -5.69 4.92 1.12
CA PHE A 121 -4.71 5.98 0.93
C PHE A 121 -3.38 5.41 0.45
N LEU A 122 -2.84 4.40 1.13
CA LEU A 122 -1.55 3.78 0.78
C LEU A 122 -1.53 3.13 -0.61
N LEU A 123 -2.69 2.72 -1.14
CA LEU A 123 -2.78 2.11 -2.46
C LEU A 123 -3.06 3.11 -3.58
N PHE A 124 -3.86 4.15 -3.32
CA PHE A 124 -4.45 4.98 -4.37
C PHE A 124 -4.08 6.46 -4.29
N ASP A 125 -3.26 6.90 -3.33
CA ASP A 125 -2.84 8.29 -3.18
C ASP A 125 -2.14 8.90 -4.42
N THR A 126 -1.21 8.17 -5.02
CA THR A 126 -0.46 8.62 -6.20
C THR A 126 -1.30 8.55 -7.47
N ASP A 127 -2.19 7.56 -7.57
CA ASP A 127 -3.20 7.49 -8.64
C ASP A 127 -4.21 8.63 -8.51
N TRP A 128 -4.66 8.96 -7.30
CA TRP A 128 -5.48 10.11 -6.99
C TRP A 128 -4.80 11.43 -7.39
N MET A 129 -3.49 11.58 -7.13
CA MET A 129 -2.75 12.74 -7.63
C MET A 129 -2.72 12.76 -9.17
N GLY A 130 -2.51 11.61 -9.82
CA GLY A 130 -2.49 11.47 -11.28
C GLY A 130 -3.83 11.79 -11.96
N ARG A 131 -4.93 11.30 -11.40
CA ARG A 131 -6.28 11.36 -12.00
C ARG A 131 -7.10 12.53 -11.50
N GLU A 132 -7.15 12.76 -10.20
CA GLU A 132 -8.06 13.73 -9.59
C GLU A 132 -7.46 15.13 -9.57
N ILE A 133 -6.15 15.24 -9.32
CA ILE A 133 -5.45 16.53 -9.31
C ILE A 133 -4.95 16.88 -10.71
N TYR A 134 -4.29 15.96 -11.41
CA TYR A 134 -3.73 16.25 -12.74
C TYR A 134 -4.69 15.98 -13.92
N ARG A 135 -5.90 15.46 -13.66
CA ARG A 135 -6.88 15.07 -14.71
C ARG A 135 -6.29 14.16 -15.79
N GLY A 136 -5.26 13.39 -15.42
CA GLY A 136 -4.58 12.49 -16.32
C GLY A 136 -5.37 11.21 -16.52
N LYS A 137 -5.40 10.71 -17.76
CA LYS A 137 -5.84 9.34 -18.05
C LYS A 137 -4.62 8.43 -18.12
N PRO A 138 -4.67 7.21 -17.55
CA PRO A 138 -3.61 6.22 -17.75
C PRO A 138 -3.39 5.99 -19.24
N ASN A 139 -2.13 5.83 -19.65
CA ASN A 139 -1.72 5.56 -21.04
C ASN A 139 -2.04 6.67 -22.06
N VAL A 140 -2.56 7.83 -21.63
CA VAL A 140 -2.88 8.96 -22.52
C VAL A 140 -2.17 10.23 -22.03
N GLY A 141 -1.27 10.75 -22.85
CA GLY A 141 -0.55 11.99 -22.55
C GLY A 141 0.46 11.84 -21.40
N LYS A 142 0.94 12.98 -20.89
CA LYS A 142 1.98 13.04 -19.85
C LYS A 142 1.45 13.40 -18.46
N ASN A 143 0.22 13.90 -18.37
CA ASN A 143 -0.33 14.50 -17.15
C ASN A 143 -0.50 13.47 -16.03
N TYR A 144 -0.97 12.26 -16.35
CA TYR A 144 -1.12 11.17 -15.37
C TYR A 144 0.23 10.82 -14.74
N HIS A 145 1.25 10.52 -15.55
CA HIS A 145 2.58 10.19 -15.05
C HIS A 145 3.23 11.35 -14.29
N THR A 146 2.98 12.60 -14.71
CA THR A 146 3.46 13.78 -13.99
C THR A 146 2.80 13.88 -12.61
N GLY A 147 1.48 13.67 -12.53
CA GLY A 147 0.76 13.65 -11.27
C GLY A 147 1.19 12.51 -10.36
N VAL A 148 1.37 11.29 -10.87
CA VAL A 148 1.88 10.14 -10.08
C VAL A 148 3.25 10.46 -9.48
N ARG A 149 4.15 11.07 -10.26
CA ARG A 149 5.48 11.48 -9.77
C ARG A 149 5.42 12.58 -8.71
N MET A 150 4.51 13.53 -8.88
CA MET A 150 4.25 14.56 -7.86
C MET A 150 3.62 13.95 -6.59
N GLY A 151 2.78 12.93 -6.73
CA GLY A 151 2.27 12.14 -5.60
C GLY A 151 3.40 11.44 -4.86
N ALA A 152 4.32 10.79 -5.58
CA ALA A 152 5.51 10.19 -5.00
C ALA A 152 6.40 11.23 -4.28
N LEU A 153 6.52 12.43 -4.83
CA LEU A 153 7.21 13.54 -4.13
C LEU A 153 6.49 13.92 -2.83
N GLY A 154 5.16 13.98 -2.83
CA GLY A 154 4.37 14.21 -1.62
C GLY A 154 4.59 13.11 -0.56
N LEU A 155 4.68 11.85 -0.98
CA LEU A 155 4.99 10.72 -0.11
C LEU A 155 6.43 10.70 0.41
N MET A 156 7.37 11.23 -0.38
CA MET A 156 8.74 11.46 0.09
C MET A 156 8.73 12.49 1.23
N LEU A 157 8.00 13.61 1.07
CA LEU A 157 7.84 14.62 2.12
C LEU A 157 7.12 14.04 3.36
N ASN A 158 6.09 13.22 3.13
CA ASN A 158 5.41 12.46 4.19
C ASN A 158 6.43 11.66 5.01
N SER A 159 7.32 10.94 4.34
CA SER A 159 8.31 10.08 4.99
C SER A 159 9.36 10.87 5.78
N ILE A 160 9.71 12.09 5.34
CA ILE A 160 10.56 13.00 6.12
C ILE A 160 9.85 13.43 7.40
N VAL A 161 8.59 13.90 7.32
CA VAL A 161 7.79 14.29 8.49
C VAL A 161 7.57 13.10 9.43
N LEU A 162 7.33 11.91 8.88
CA LEU A 162 7.24 10.66 9.64
C LEU A 162 8.53 10.37 10.40
N GLY A 163 9.69 10.50 9.75
CA GLY A 163 11.00 10.31 10.36
C GLY A 163 11.26 11.29 11.52
N LEU A 164 10.97 12.57 11.30
CA LEU A 164 11.08 13.61 12.34
C LEU A 164 10.15 13.34 13.52
N THR A 165 8.89 13.00 13.23
CA THR A 165 7.89 12.68 14.24
C THR A 165 8.30 11.44 15.04
N SER A 166 8.83 10.41 14.38
CA SER A 166 9.28 9.15 15.01
C SER A 166 10.32 9.38 16.11
N VAL A 167 11.24 10.35 15.95
CA VAL A 167 12.22 10.72 17.00
C VAL A 167 11.54 11.40 18.19
N GLY A 168 10.45 12.12 17.95
CA GLY A 168 9.68 12.82 18.98
C GLY A 168 8.68 11.95 19.75
N ILE A 169 8.24 10.82 19.20
CA ILE A 169 7.15 9.99 19.77
C ILE A 169 7.42 9.60 21.21
N GLU A 170 8.62 9.17 21.57
CA GLU A 170 8.92 8.74 22.95
C GLU A 170 8.71 9.88 23.97
N LYS A 171 9.22 11.08 23.65
CA LYS A 171 9.05 12.27 24.49
C LYS A 171 7.58 12.69 24.59
N LEU A 172 6.85 12.61 23.49
CA LEU A 172 5.42 12.94 23.45
C LEU A 172 4.59 11.93 24.25
N CYS A 173 4.84 10.63 24.09
CA CYS A 173 4.19 9.57 24.86
C CYS A 173 4.42 9.73 26.36
N ARG A 174 5.65 10.07 26.78
CA ARG A 174 5.96 10.30 28.20
C ARG A 174 5.24 11.53 28.77
N LYS A 175 5.05 12.58 27.97
CA LYS A 175 4.43 13.84 28.42
C LYS A 175 2.89 13.77 28.40
N TRP A 176 2.31 13.21 27.34
CA TRP A 176 0.88 13.28 27.04
C TRP A 176 0.14 11.95 27.24
N GLY A 177 0.88 10.86 27.43
CA GLY A 177 0.32 9.52 27.49
C GLY A 177 0.14 8.91 26.11
N THR A 178 0.47 7.62 26.01
CA THR A 178 0.47 6.86 24.76
C THR A 178 -0.91 6.75 24.11
N GLY A 179 -1.96 6.49 24.89
CA GLY A 179 -3.33 6.38 24.37
C GLY A 179 -3.91 7.70 23.87
N PHE A 180 -3.63 8.81 24.56
CA PHE A 180 -4.11 10.14 24.17
C PHE A 180 -3.44 10.63 22.87
N LEU A 181 -2.12 10.46 22.76
CA LEU A 181 -1.38 10.77 21.54
C LEU A 181 -1.92 10.00 20.33
N TRP A 182 -2.20 8.70 20.51
CA TRP A 182 -2.77 7.87 19.45
C TRP A 182 -4.19 8.30 19.06
N GLY A 183 -5.03 8.65 20.02
CA GLY A 183 -6.38 9.18 19.75
C GLY A 183 -6.34 10.47 18.93
N ILE A 184 -5.51 11.44 19.35
CA ILE A 184 -5.32 12.71 18.61
C ILE A 184 -4.82 12.45 17.19
N SER A 185 -3.88 11.53 17.03
CA SER A 185 -3.33 11.16 15.72
C SER A 185 -4.42 10.66 14.76
N ASN A 186 -5.36 9.85 15.24
CA ASN A 186 -6.47 9.36 14.41
C ASN A 186 -7.47 10.47 14.03
N ILE A 187 -7.75 11.40 14.95
CA ILE A 187 -8.56 12.58 14.63
C ILE A 187 -7.86 13.43 13.56
N PHE A 188 -6.56 13.66 13.72
CA PHE A 188 -5.76 14.42 12.79
C PHE A 188 -5.69 13.78 11.40
N MET A 189 -5.53 12.46 11.34
CA MET A 189 -5.65 11.67 10.11
C MET A 189 -7.01 11.87 9.43
N SER A 190 -8.11 11.78 10.18
CA SER A 190 -9.46 12.00 9.64
C SER A 190 -9.63 13.39 9.02
N LEU A 191 -9.14 14.44 9.69
CA LEU A 191 -9.14 15.80 9.16
C LEU A 191 -8.34 15.92 7.85
N CYS A 192 -7.20 15.25 7.75
CA CYS A 192 -6.39 15.24 6.53
C CYS A 192 -7.12 14.53 5.38
N PHE A 193 -7.82 13.42 5.64
CA PHE A 193 -8.62 12.74 4.60
C PHE A 193 -9.82 13.58 4.15
N ILE A 194 -10.48 14.28 5.07
CA ILE A 194 -11.52 15.26 4.70
C ILE A 194 -10.91 16.37 3.84
N ALA A 195 -9.73 16.88 4.18
CA ALA A 195 -9.04 17.88 3.36
C ALA A 195 -8.73 17.36 1.95
N MET A 196 -8.32 16.10 1.79
CA MET A 196 -8.15 15.48 0.46
C MET A 196 -9.45 15.45 -0.34
N LEU A 197 -10.59 15.13 0.29
CA LEU A 197 -11.89 15.17 -0.38
C LEU A 197 -12.27 16.60 -0.81
N VAL A 198 -12.01 17.59 0.04
CA VAL A 198 -12.23 19.01 -0.29
C VAL A 198 -11.35 19.44 -1.47
N ILE A 199 -10.06 19.08 -1.45
CA ILE A 199 -9.14 19.36 -2.57
C ILE A 199 -9.64 18.70 -3.86
N SER A 200 -10.14 17.47 -3.78
CA SER A 200 -10.72 16.76 -4.94
C SER A 200 -11.94 17.48 -5.50
N PHE A 201 -12.83 17.93 -4.62
CA PHE A 201 -14.02 18.68 -5.00
C PHE A 201 -13.65 20.01 -5.64
N VAL A 202 -12.72 20.76 -5.05
CA VAL A 202 -12.21 22.02 -5.60
C VAL A 202 -11.56 21.76 -6.97
N SER A 203 -10.69 20.76 -7.08
CA SER A 203 -10.05 20.36 -8.33
C SER A 203 -11.07 20.08 -9.44
N LYS A 204 -12.19 19.40 -9.15
CA LYS A 204 -13.24 19.11 -10.14
C LYS A 204 -13.97 20.37 -10.63
N ASN A 205 -14.15 21.38 -9.78
CA ASN A 205 -14.89 22.60 -10.11
C ASN A 205 -14.02 23.69 -10.76
N LEU A 206 -12.70 23.60 -10.70
CA LEU A 206 -11.82 24.55 -11.37
C LEU A 206 -11.74 24.29 -12.88
N GLN A 207 -11.73 25.37 -13.67
CA GLN A 207 -11.41 25.30 -15.08
C GLN A 207 -9.89 25.26 -15.23
N PHE A 208 -9.37 24.24 -15.92
CA PHE A 208 -7.94 24.15 -16.16
C PHE A 208 -7.54 25.20 -17.20
N PRO A 209 -6.39 25.89 -17.01
CA PRO A 209 -5.80 26.72 -18.05
C PRO A 209 -5.64 25.95 -19.36
N ARG A 210 -5.51 26.67 -20.48
CA ARG A 210 -5.38 26.07 -21.83
C ARG A 210 -4.23 25.06 -21.96
N ASP A 211 -3.25 25.12 -21.07
CA ASP A 211 -2.08 24.23 -21.02
C ASP A 211 -2.40 22.83 -20.44
N GLY A 212 -3.62 22.62 -19.92
CA GLY A 212 -4.11 21.32 -19.45
C GLY A 212 -3.48 20.83 -18.13
N LEU A 213 -2.70 21.67 -17.45
CA LEU A 213 -2.09 21.41 -16.14
C LEU A 213 -2.93 22.00 -15.00
N PRO A 214 -2.93 21.37 -13.80
CA PRO A 214 -3.60 21.94 -12.64
C PRO A 214 -2.92 23.23 -12.17
N PRO A 215 -3.67 24.18 -11.59
CA PRO A 215 -3.08 25.33 -10.92
C PRO A 215 -2.15 24.90 -9.77
N ASP A 216 -0.98 25.54 -9.69
CA ASP A 216 0.06 25.22 -8.69
C ASP A 216 -0.47 25.20 -7.25
N GLY A 217 -1.42 26.08 -6.93
CA GLY A 217 -2.03 26.15 -5.60
C GLY A 217 -2.70 24.86 -5.15
N ILE A 218 -3.35 24.12 -6.06
CA ILE A 218 -4.02 22.84 -5.74
C ILE A 218 -2.97 21.75 -5.52
N VAL A 219 -1.95 21.71 -6.38
CA VAL A 219 -0.85 20.75 -6.25
C VAL A 219 -0.10 20.96 -4.94
N VAL A 220 0.26 22.22 -4.62
CA VAL A 220 0.93 22.55 -3.36
C VAL A 220 0.06 22.18 -2.16
N SER A 221 -1.25 22.45 -2.20
CA SER A 221 -2.17 22.06 -1.13
C SER A 221 -2.19 20.54 -0.92
N ALA A 222 -2.23 19.76 -2.01
CA ALA A 222 -2.19 18.30 -1.94
C ALA A 222 -0.86 17.78 -1.38
N LEU A 223 0.27 18.37 -1.78
CA LEU A 223 1.60 18.03 -1.25
C LEU A 223 1.72 18.33 0.25
N ILE A 224 1.17 19.46 0.70
CA ILE A 224 1.15 19.82 2.13
C ILE A 224 0.36 18.76 2.92
N VAL A 225 -0.82 18.38 2.44
CA VAL A 225 -1.63 17.34 3.11
C VAL A 225 -0.89 16.01 3.17
N PHE A 226 -0.23 15.60 2.07
CA PHE A 226 0.60 14.38 2.06
C PHE A 226 1.74 14.47 3.07
N ALA A 227 2.48 15.57 3.09
CA ALA A 227 3.58 15.77 4.03
C ALA A 227 3.11 15.69 5.49
N VAL A 228 2.02 16.38 5.81
CA VAL A 228 1.46 16.45 7.15
C VAL A 228 0.91 15.09 7.63
N LEU A 229 0.35 14.28 6.73
CA LEU A 229 -0.07 12.90 7.01
C LEU A 229 1.07 11.99 7.50
N GLY A 230 2.34 12.39 7.32
CA GLY A 230 3.47 11.62 7.84
C GLY A 230 3.52 11.56 9.36
N ALA A 231 3.06 12.62 10.03
CA ALA A 231 3.03 12.68 11.50
C ALA A 231 2.08 11.63 12.12
N PRO A 232 0.80 11.55 11.72
CA PRO A 232 -0.09 10.52 12.25
C PRO A 232 0.31 9.11 11.82
N LEU A 233 0.89 8.95 10.62
CA LEU A 233 1.40 7.67 10.15
C LEU A 233 2.54 7.15 11.05
N ALA A 234 3.44 8.03 11.51
CA ALA A 234 4.51 7.68 12.47
C ALA A 234 3.95 7.10 13.78
N VAL A 235 2.87 7.71 14.28
CA VAL A 235 2.18 7.28 15.51
C VAL A 235 1.51 5.92 15.28
N THR A 236 0.82 5.73 14.16
CA THR A 236 0.17 4.46 13.79
C THR A 236 1.16 3.31 13.70
N TYR A 237 2.37 3.53 13.18
CA TYR A 237 3.39 2.48 13.07
C TYR A 237 4.10 2.15 14.38
N SER A 238 4.05 3.01 15.39
CA SER A 238 4.86 2.85 16.60
C SER A 238 4.02 2.58 17.85
N VAL A 239 2.96 3.35 18.05
CA VAL A 239 2.25 3.43 19.33
C VAL A 239 1.42 2.17 19.64
N PRO A 240 0.61 1.61 18.72
CA PRO A 240 -0.11 0.36 18.97
C PRO A 240 0.80 -0.79 19.37
N TYR A 241 1.95 -0.95 18.70
CA TYR A 241 2.95 -1.96 19.01
C TYR A 241 3.51 -1.79 20.42
N ALA A 242 3.85 -0.56 20.82
CA ALA A 242 4.34 -0.28 22.17
C ALA A 242 3.27 -0.57 23.24
N MET A 243 2.00 -0.23 22.99
CA MET A 243 0.91 -0.49 23.94
C MET A 243 0.60 -1.98 24.09
N VAL A 244 0.67 -2.75 23.01
CA VAL A 244 0.45 -4.20 23.06
C VAL A 244 1.64 -4.89 23.74
N SER A 245 2.87 -4.49 23.41
CA SER A 245 4.11 -5.03 24.00
C SER A 245 4.15 -4.89 25.53
N THR A 246 3.89 -3.69 26.03
CA THR A 246 3.89 -3.40 27.49
C THR A 246 2.82 -4.19 28.25
N ARG A 247 1.67 -4.45 27.63
CA ARG A 247 0.59 -5.25 28.24
C ARG A 247 0.87 -6.75 28.15
N ALA A 248 1.53 -7.21 27.09
CA ALA A 248 1.92 -8.61 26.95
C ALA A 248 2.93 -9.01 28.04
N GLU A 249 3.93 -8.17 28.29
CA GLU A 249 4.91 -8.35 29.36
C GLU A 249 4.24 -8.48 30.73
N SER A 250 3.26 -7.63 31.03
CA SER A 250 2.52 -7.67 32.31
C SER A 250 1.68 -8.94 32.52
N LEU A 251 1.36 -9.65 31.44
CA LEU A 251 0.53 -10.86 31.47
C LEU A 251 1.37 -12.14 31.34
N GLY A 252 2.69 -12.04 31.23
CA GLY A 252 3.58 -13.19 30.99
C GLY A 252 3.40 -13.82 29.60
N LEU A 253 2.67 -13.16 28.69
CA LEU A 253 2.57 -13.58 27.29
C LEU A 253 3.85 -13.19 26.55
N GLY A 254 4.34 -14.08 25.69
CA GLY A 254 5.50 -13.77 24.85
C GLY A 254 5.29 -12.48 24.06
N GLN A 255 6.21 -11.52 24.19
CA GLN A 255 6.11 -10.22 23.51
C GLN A 255 5.95 -10.36 21.99
N GLY A 256 6.64 -11.34 21.39
CA GLY A 256 6.52 -11.64 19.96
C GLY A 256 5.12 -12.13 19.55
N LEU A 257 4.46 -12.91 20.41
CA LEU A 257 3.11 -13.41 20.16
C LEU A 257 2.11 -12.26 20.09
N ALA A 258 2.19 -11.33 21.04
CA ALA A 258 1.30 -10.18 21.08
C ALA A 258 1.51 -9.22 19.89
N MET A 259 2.76 -9.03 19.45
CA MET A 259 3.06 -8.30 18.22
C MET A 259 2.53 -9.03 16.97
N GLY A 260 2.60 -10.36 16.94
CA GLY A 260 2.02 -11.20 15.88
C GLY A 260 0.50 -11.05 15.81
N VAL A 261 -0.19 -11.08 16.94
CA VAL A 261 -1.63 -10.83 17.04
C VAL A 261 -1.99 -9.43 16.49
N LEU A 262 -1.22 -8.41 16.85
CA LEU A 262 -1.43 -7.06 16.34
C LEU A 262 -1.26 -6.99 14.82
N ASN A 263 -0.24 -7.66 14.26
CA ASN A 263 -0.05 -7.74 12.81
C ASN A 263 -1.22 -8.44 12.10
N LEU A 264 -1.80 -9.49 12.70
CA LEU A 264 -3.00 -10.12 12.15
C LEU A 264 -4.19 -9.15 12.12
N ALA A 265 -4.37 -8.33 13.16
CA ALA A 265 -5.41 -7.30 13.17
C ALA A 265 -5.20 -6.23 12.08
N ILE A 266 -3.97 -6.06 11.58
CA ILE A 266 -3.65 -5.17 10.46
C ILE A 266 -3.88 -5.86 9.11
N VAL A 267 -3.39 -7.09 8.95
CA VAL A 267 -3.38 -7.80 7.66
C VAL A 267 -4.76 -8.32 7.28
N ILE A 268 -5.55 -8.83 8.25
CA ILE A 268 -6.88 -9.38 7.96
C ILE A 268 -7.79 -8.34 7.26
N PRO A 269 -7.93 -7.11 7.77
CA PRO A 269 -8.71 -6.07 7.08
C PRO A 269 -8.14 -5.72 5.70
N GLN A 270 -6.82 -5.68 5.54
CA GLN A 270 -6.19 -5.40 4.25
C GLN A 270 -6.55 -6.44 3.20
N VAL A 271 -6.50 -7.73 3.57
CA VAL A 271 -6.88 -8.85 2.68
C VAL A 271 -8.36 -8.78 2.32
N VAL A 272 -9.23 -8.52 3.30
CA VAL A 272 -10.68 -8.40 3.07
C VAL A 272 -11.00 -7.24 2.13
N LEU A 273 -10.38 -6.07 2.34
CA LEU A 273 -10.56 -4.92 1.46
C LEU A 273 -10.01 -5.18 0.06
N ALA A 274 -8.82 -5.77 -0.05
CA ALA A 274 -8.24 -6.13 -1.35
C ALA A 274 -9.15 -7.08 -2.14
N LEU A 275 -9.71 -8.11 -1.48
CA LEU A 275 -10.69 -9.03 -2.05
C LEU A 275 -11.99 -8.32 -2.46
N HIS A 276 -12.46 -7.37 -1.64
CA HIS A 276 -13.66 -6.60 -1.96
C HIS A 276 -13.47 -5.71 -3.19
N TYR A 277 -12.32 -5.01 -3.28
CA TYR A 277 -11.99 -4.18 -4.44
C TYR A 277 -11.80 -5.03 -5.70
N SER A 278 -11.15 -6.19 -5.61
CA SER A 278 -10.95 -7.08 -6.74
C SER A 278 -12.26 -7.72 -7.21
N ALA A 279 -13.14 -8.15 -6.30
CA ALA A 279 -14.46 -8.67 -6.64
C ALA A 279 -15.36 -7.60 -7.29
N SER A 280 -15.28 -6.35 -6.80
CA SER A 280 -16.01 -5.23 -7.39
C SER A 280 -15.49 -4.89 -8.79
N LEU A 281 -14.17 -4.92 -9.00
CA LEU A 281 -13.55 -4.76 -10.31
C LEU A 281 -13.94 -5.89 -11.27
N PHE A 282 -13.92 -7.14 -10.80
CA PHE A 282 -14.34 -8.29 -11.58
C PHE A 282 -15.80 -8.20 -12.00
N LYS A 283 -16.68 -7.74 -11.10
CA LYS A 283 -18.08 -7.50 -11.40
C LYS A 283 -18.27 -6.38 -12.42
N LEU A 284 -17.47 -5.32 -12.35
CA LEU A 284 -17.49 -4.22 -13.32
C LEU A 284 -16.96 -4.64 -14.69
N LEU A 285 -15.88 -5.43 -14.73
CA LEU A 285 -15.33 -6.00 -15.96
C LEU A 285 -16.31 -6.97 -16.60
N TYR A 286 -16.93 -7.84 -15.81
CA TYR A 286 -17.96 -8.77 -16.28
C TYR A 286 -19.17 -8.02 -16.84
N LEU A 287 -19.67 -7.00 -16.14
CA LEU A 287 -20.76 -6.16 -16.65
C LEU A 287 -20.36 -5.39 -17.92
N TRP A 288 -19.13 -4.87 -17.98
CA TRP A 288 -18.62 -4.19 -19.17
C TRP A 288 -18.49 -5.13 -20.37
N GLU A 289 -17.97 -6.34 -20.16
CA GLU A 289 -17.82 -7.37 -21.20
C GLU A 289 -19.18 -7.89 -21.66
N VAL A 290 -20.15 -8.02 -20.74
CA VAL A 290 -21.55 -8.35 -21.06
C VAL A 290 -22.21 -7.22 -21.85
N ASP A 291 -22.06 -5.96 -21.44
CA ASP A 291 -22.63 -4.81 -22.16
C ASP A 291 -22.02 -4.64 -23.56
N HIS A 292 -20.71 -4.87 -23.71
CA HIS A 292 -20.07 -4.90 -25.03
C HIS A 292 -20.54 -6.09 -25.86
N GLY A 293 -20.62 -7.29 -25.27
CA GLY A 293 -21.14 -8.48 -25.95
C GLY A 293 -22.59 -8.32 -26.43
N ILE A 294 -23.44 -7.68 -25.62
CA ILE A 294 -24.84 -7.36 -25.98
C ILE A 294 -24.88 -6.32 -27.11
N SER A 295 -24.03 -5.29 -27.07
CA SER A 295 -23.97 -4.26 -28.12
C SER A 295 -23.56 -4.85 -29.48
N TYR A 296 -22.60 -5.78 -29.50
CA TYR A 296 -22.20 -6.49 -30.72
C TYR A 296 -23.31 -7.39 -31.27
N LEU A 297 -24.05 -8.08 -30.39
CA LEU A 297 -25.18 -8.92 -30.77
C LEU A 297 -26.36 -8.10 -31.33
N GLU A 298 -26.67 -6.93 -30.76
CA GLU A 298 -27.68 -6.03 -31.31
C GLU A 298 -27.30 -5.50 -32.70
N GLU A 299 -26.02 -5.19 -32.92
CA GLU A 299 -25.52 -4.72 -34.21
C GLU A 299 -25.56 -5.84 -35.28
N GLU A 300 -25.24 -7.09 -34.92
CA GLU A 300 -25.38 -8.26 -35.80
C GLU A 300 -26.85 -8.57 -36.13
N ILE A 301 -27.75 -8.53 -35.13
CA ILE A 301 -29.19 -8.75 -35.34
C ILE A 301 -29.77 -7.66 -36.24
N HIS A 302 -29.34 -6.41 -36.07
CA HIS A 302 -29.78 -5.31 -36.92
C HIS A 302 -29.32 -5.50 -38.37
N GLN A 303 -28.06 -5.90 -38.60
CA GLN A 303 -27.55 -6.21 -39.93
C GLN A 303 -28.27 -7.41 -40.60
N LEU A 304 -28.55 -8.46 -39.84
CA LEU A 304 -29.33 -9.61 -40.32
C LEU A 304 -30.78 -9.23 -40.68
N SER A 305 -31.41 -8.34 -39.89
CA SER A 305 -32.76 -7.83 -40.17
C SER A 305 -32.82 -7.00 -41.47
N LEU A 306 -31.78 -6.20 -41.74
CA LEU A 306 -31.65 -5.42 -42.98
C LEU A 306 -31.40 -6.33 -44.19
N LEU A 307 -30.59 -7.37 -44.05
CA LEU A 307 -30.38 -8.38 -45.10
C LEU A 307 -31.67 -9.14 -45.42
N GLN A 308 -32.47 -9.50 -44.42
CA GLN A 308 -33.73 -10.20 -44.62
C GLN A 308 -34.82 -9.31 -45.28
N GLN A 309 -34.75 -7.99 -45.09
CA GLN A 309 -35.60 -7.02 -45.78
C GLN A 309 -35.18 -6.77 -47.24
N SER A 310 -33.95 -7.11 -47.60
CA SER A 310 -33.40 -6.96 -48.95
C SER A 310 -33.57 -8.21 -49.84
N LEU A 311 -34.03 -9.34 -49.30
CA LEU A 311 -34.38 -10.51 -50.11
C LEU A 311 -35.74 -10.28 -50.80
N PRO A 312 -35.80 -10.28 -52.15
CA PRO A 312 -37.07 -10.20 -52.84
C PRO A 312 -37.86 -11.49 -52.58
N LEU A 313 -39.10 -11.34 -52.12
CA LEU A 313 -40.14 -12.36 -52.23
C LEU A 313 -40.33 -12.67 -53.72
N SER A 314 -39.54 -13.62 -54.24
CA SER A 314 -39.86 -14.30 -55.49
C SER A 314 -41.05 -15.19 -55.22
N VAL A 315 -42.22 -14.65 -55.55
CA VAL A 315 -43.46 -15.38 -55.78
C VAL A 315 -43.20 -16.45 -56.85
N GLY A 316 -43.61 -17.69 -56.55
CA GLY A 316 -43.56 -18.85 -57.44
C GLY A 316 -43.82 -20.13 -56.66
#